data_AF-A0A958KBM8-F1
#
_entry.id   AF-A0A958KBM8-F1
#
_cell.length_a   1.000
_cell.length_b   1.000
_cell.length_c   1.000
_cell.angle_alpha   90.00
_cell.angle_beta   90.00
_cell.angle_gamma   90.00
#
_symmetry.space_group_name_H-M   'P 1'
#
loop_
_entity.id
_entity.type
_entity.pdbx_description
1 polymer ?
#
loop_
_entity_poly.entity_id
_entity_poly.type
_entity_poly.pdbx_seq_one_letter_code
_entity_poly.pdbx_strand_id
1 'polypeptide(L)' 'MNFGRYTVDLINFGTFRLDGGAMFGSVPKNLWSRNLPADDENCIPLATRCLLLRDKTRTILVDVG' A
#
# COMPACT_ATOMS: atom_id res chain seq x y z
N MET A 1 10.78 11.12 4.30
CA MET A 1 11.83 11.22 3.26
C MET A 1 11.75 12.58 2.57
N ASN A 2 12.81 13.06 1.93
CA ASN A 2 12.77 14.31 1.18
C ASN A 2 12.75 14.02 -0.33
N PHE A 3 11.87 14.67 -1.08
CA PHE A 3 11.79 14.56 -2.53
C PHE A 3 11.62 15.94 -3.16
N GLY A 4 12.68 16.43 -3.81
CA GLY A 4 12.73 17.81 -4.30
C GLY A 4 12.51 18.81 -3.15
N ARG A 5 11.48 19.65 -3.29
CA ARG A 5 11.10 20.66 -2.28
C ARG A 5 10.18 20.14 -1.18
N TYR A 6 9.73 18.89 -1.25
CA TYR A 6 8.76 18.34 -0.32
C TYR A 6 9.41 17.43 0.71
N THR A 7 9.00 17.58 1.96
CA THR A 7 9.09 16.52 2.97
C THR A 7 7.89 15.60 2.77
N VAL A 8 8.14 14.30 2.64
CA VAL A 8 7.14 13.27 2.36
C VAL A 8 7.11 12.28 3.52
N ASP A 9 5.94 12.11 4.11
CA ASP A 9 5.67 11.14 5.16
C ASP A 9 4.65 10.10 4.68
N LEU A 10 4.85 8.85 5.12
CA LEU A 10 3.90 7.77 4.91
C LEU A 10 3.02 7.68 6.17
N ILE A 11 1.72 7.87 6.01
CA ILE A 11 0.76 7.67 7.08
C ILE A 11 0.02 6.38 6.83
N ASN A 12 0.08 5.45 7.77
CA ASN A 12 -0.68 4.21 7.72
C ASN A 12 -2.08 4.45 8.28
N PHE A 13 -3.11 4.33 7.44
CA PHE A 13 -4.52 4.48 7.81
C PHE A 13 -5.16 3.15 8.24
N GLY A 14 -4.44 2.04 8.12
CA GLY A 14 -4.91 0.74 8.56
C GLY A 14 -4.36 -0.40 7.72
N THR A 15 -4.65 -1.61 8.18
CA THR A 15 -4.33 -2.84 7.46
C THR A 15 -5.58 -3.67 7.31
N PHE A 16 -5.72 -4.31 6.16
CA PHE A 16 -6.80 -5.23 5.89
C PHE A 16 -6.28 -6.42 5.08
N ARG A 17 -7.14 -7.40 4.85
CA ARG A 17 -6.82 -8.58 4.05
C ARG A 17 -7.77 -8.62 2.86
N LEU A 18 -7.25 -9.03 1.71
CA LEU A 18 -8.00 -9.14 0.47
C LEU A 18 -7.58 -10.38 -0.29
N ASP A 19 -8.48 -10.96 -1.08
CA ASP A 19 -8.15 -12.15 -1.88
C ASP A 19 -6.94 -11.90 -2.80
N GLY A 20 -5.91 -12.73 -2.64
CA GLY A 20 -4.67 -12.61 -3.41
C GLY A 20 -4.88 -12.89 -4.89
N GLY A 21 -5.81 -13.78 -5.25
CA GLY A 21 -6.13 -14.08 -6.65
C GLY A 21 -6.70 -12.85 -7.37
N ALA A 22 -7.65 -12.16 -6.74
CA ALA A 22 -8.22 -10.92 -7.26
C ALA A 22 -7.17 -9.81 -7.42
N MET A 23 -6.22 -9.70 -6.49
CA MET A 23 -5.16 -8.68 -6.53
C MET A 23 -4.10 -8.94 -7.60
N PHE A 24 -3.79 -10.20 -7.87
CA PHE A 24 -2.76 -10.59 -8.85
C PHE A 24 -3.34 -11.03 -10.21
N GLY A 25 -4.66 -11.10 -10.34
CA GLY A 25 -5.37 -11.38 -11.58
C GLY A 25 -4.97 -12.72 -12.20
N SER A 26 -4.49 -12.69 -13.45
CA SER A 26 -4.08 -13.89 -14.18
C SER A 26 -2.75 -14.50 -13.71
N VAL A 27 -2.02 -13.83 -12.81
CA VAL A 27 -0.71 -14.32 -12.35
C VAL A 27 -0.92 -15.56 -11.44
N PRO A 28 -0.27 -16.70 -11.76
CA PRO A 28 -0.40 -17.92 -10.96
C PRO A 28 0.02 -17.75 -9.49
N LYS A 29 -0.75 -18.37 -8.58
CA LYS A 29 -0.50 -18.34 -7.12
C LYS A 29 0.91 -18.71 -6.73
N ASN A 30 1.48 -19.76 -7.34
CA ASN A 30 2.83 -20.23 -7.05
C ASN A 30 3.94 -19.22 -7.39
N LEU A 31 3.67 -18.16 -8.18
CA LEU A 31 4.60 -17.07 -8.46
C LEU A 31 4.47 -15.96 -7.43
N TRP A 32 3.26 -15.43 -7.21
CA TRP A 32 3.07 -14.28 -6.32
C TRP A 32 3.15 -14.64 -4.84
N SER A 33 2.72 -15.85 -4.44
CA SER A 33 2.68 -16.25 -3.02
C SER A 33 4.06 -16.42 -2.38
N ARG A 34 5.13 -16.47 -3.20
CA ARG A 34 6.52 -16.49 -2.73
C ARG A 34 6.92 -15.20 -2.02
N ASN A 35 6.40 -14.07 -2.50
CA ASN A 35 6.72 -12.74 -1.98
C ASN A 35 5.64 -12.23 -1.02
N LEU A 36 4.39 -12.62 -1.26
CA LEU A 36 3.26 -12.21 -0.43
C LEU A 36 2.42 -13.45 -0.05
N PRO A 37 2.77 -14.14 1.05
CA PRO A 37 2.06 -15.33 1.48
C PRO A 37 0.59 -15.02 1.79
N ALA A 38 -0.29 -15.82 1.23
CA ALA A 38 -1.70 -15.80 1.57
C ALA A 38 -1.99 -16.69 2.78
N ASP A 39 -3.07 -16.40 3.50
CA ASP A 39 -3.61 -17.29 4.53
C ASP A 39 -4.44 -18.44 3.93
N ASP A 40 -5.10 -19.19 4.82
CA ASP A 40 -5.97 -20.32 4.50
C ASP A 40 -7.20 -19.92 3.68
N GLU A 41 -7.63 -18.66 3.76
CA GLU A 41 -8.74 -18.09 2.96
C GLU A 41 -8.23 -17.44 1.66
N ASN A 42 -6.98 -17.68 1.28
CA ASN A 42 -6.33 -17.09 0.11
C ASN A 42 -6.15 -15.56 0.17
N CYS A 43 -6.28 -14.95 1.34
CA CYS A 43 -6.15 -13.51 1.53
C CYS A 43 -4.71 -13.09 1.85
N ILE A 44 -4.30 -11.95 1.27
CA ILE A 44 -2.99 -11.32 1.47
C ILE A 44 -3.12 -10.06 2.35
N PRO A 45 -2.11 -9.73 3.17
CA PRO A 45 -2.12 -8.50 3.96
C PRO A 45 -1.83 -7.28 3.09
N LEU A 46 -2.67 -6.25 3.21
CA LEU A 46 -2.54 -4.94 2.57
C LEU A 46 -2.57 -3.84 3.62
N ALA A 47 -1.97 -2.70 3.30
CA ALA A 47 -1.99 -1.50 4.14
C ALA A 47 -2.41 -0.29 3.33
N THR A 48 -3.33 0.51 3.87
CA THR A 48 -3.75 1.78 3.28
C THR A 48 -2.75 2.86 3.70
N ARG A 49 -1.85 3.22 2.79
CA ARG A 49 -0.82 4.24 3.07
C ARG A 49 -1.09 5.50 2.27
N CYS A 50 -1.30 6.60 2.97
CA CYS A 50 -1.42 7.92 2.36
C CYS A 50 -0.06 8.62 2.35
N LEU A 51 0.15 9.50 1.37
CA LEU A 51 1.32 10.36 1.31
C LEU A 51 0.96 11.74 1.86
N LEU A 52 1.66 12.18 2.90
CA LEU A 52 1.60 13.56 3.36
C LEU A 52 2.82 14.31 2.83
N LEU A 53 2.58 15.21 1.88
CA LEU A 53 3.61 16.06 1.28
C LEU A 53 3.54 17.46 1.88
N ARG A 54 4.66 17.97 2.36
CA ARG A 54 4.77 19.29 2.99
C ARG A 54 5.89 20.08 2.34
N ASP A 55 5.58 21.28 1.85
CA ASP A 55 6.57 22.31 1.55
C ASP A 55 6.32 23.57 2.39
N LYS A 56 7.06 24.65 2.13
CA LYS A 56 6.95 25.91 2.89
C LYS A 56 5.58 26.57 2.82
N THR A 57 4.77 26.23 1.82
CA THR A 57 3.53 26.93 1.48
C THR A 57 2.31 26.03 1.41
N ARG A 58 2.50 24.72 1.23
CA ARG A 58 1.43 23.77 0.98
C ARG A 58 1.63 22.49 1.76
N THR A 59 0.50 21.97 2.24
CA THR A 59 0.36 20.61 2.75
C THR A 59 -0.62 19.90 1.84
N ILE A 60 -0.22 18.75 1.30
CA ILE A 60 -0.99 17.95 0.36
C ILE A 60 -1.10 16.55 0.94
N LEU A 61 -2.32 16.04 1.05
CA LEU A 61 -2.59 14.66 1.39
C LEU A 61 -3.03 13.93 0.12
N VAL A 62 -2.33 12.86 -0.22
CA VAL A 62 -2.69 11.97 -1.34
C VAL A 62 -3.31 10.72 -0.75
N ASP A 63 -4.54 10.45 -1.21
CA ASP A 63 -5.41 9.38 -0.72
C ASP A 63 -5.91 9.61 0.73
N VAL A 64 -6.97 8.91 1.14
CA VAL A 64 -7.58 9.03 2.48
C VAL A 64 -8.04 7.69 3.07
N GLY A 65 -7.50 6.59 2.55
CA GLY A 65 -7.78 5.24 3.03
C GLY A 65 -8.74 4.47 2.14
#